data_AF-A0A0Q5BI76-F1
#
_entry.id   AF-A0A0Q5BI76-F1
#
_cell.length_a   1.000
_cell.length_b   1.000
_cell.length_c   1.000
_cell.angle_alpha   90.00
_cell.angle_beta   90.00
_cell.angle_gamma   90.00
#
_symmetry.space_group_name_H-M   'P 1'
#
loop_
_entity.id
_entity.type
_entity.pdbx_description
1 polymer ?
#
loop_
_entity_poly.entity_id
_entity_poly.type
_entity_poly.pdbx_seq_one_letter_code
_entity_poly.pdbx_strand_id
1 'polypeptide(L)'
;MKARIVGLGAVVAGMLAGCTGGPSSGAETGAGTSASASASASASASVAPLTRLDCDALLPVERASEALGLPADRLEGSRDGAVRTSSELIRAAAEENGGLLTCSWFEQDGPASIVASAATDAGDAFAAMPAGPALAAGVAASGACLEGSCTAQVLAGSTWVSLALIGAPATLDLTALASSTAVSANGRLDDVIAGTAPVCADLLTDEQLTSLAGLAQPVAGAGTEAATPATAGAAAAARAGLASCTWTDAASAAYSGLSIDALPSGEEGWRTLSLTTGLSIPLAPVDGLGERAISGCSAGTCEVDVLAEDVWWRVVVTGDEARADAVARAVLAG
;
A
#
# COMPACT_ATOMS: atom_id res chain seq x y z
N MET A 1 26.87 44.36 -30.20
CA MET A 1 27.36 43.45 -31.25
C MET A 1 26.83 42.06 -30.91
N LYS A 2 25.77 41.59 -31.60
CA LYS A 2 25.74 40.36 -32.44
C LYS A 2 26.51 39.20 -31.79
N ALA A 3 25.86 38.14 -31.31
CA ALA A 3 25.16 37.15 -32.16
C ALA A 3 23.80 36.68 -31.63
N ARG A 4 22.97 36.24 -32.59
CA ARG A 4 21.61 35.70 -32.47
C ARG A 4 21.61 34.20 -32.87
N ILE A 5 20.47 33.54 -32.60
CA ILE A 5 19.85 32.37 -33.29
C ILE A 5 20.22 31.00 -32.71
N VAL A 6 19.34 29.99 -32.50
CA VAL A 6 17.86 29.75 -32.48
C VAL A 6 17.71 28.34 -31.89
N GLY A 7 16.61 28.03 -31.19
CA GLY A 7 16.18 26.66 -30.89
C GLY A 7 14.74 26.61 -30.36
N LEU A 8 13.77 26.82 -31.25
CA LEU A 8 12.32 26.67 -31.03
C LEU A 8 11.91 25.19 -30.99
N GLY A 9 10.89 24.85 -30.20
CA GLY A 9 10.12 23.62 -30.45
C GLY A 9 9.22 23.12 -29.33
N ALA A 10 8.17 23.85 -28.98
CA ALA A 10 7.01 23.32 -28.26
C ALA A 10 5.74 23.61 -29.07
N VAL A 11 5.03 22.57 -29.52
CA VAL A 11 3.62 22.63 -29.91
C VAL A 11 2.96 21.30 -29.51
N VAL A 12 2.00 21.41 -28.59
CA VAL A 12 0.98 20.40 -28.28
C VAL A 12 -0.27 20.74 -29.08
N ALA A 13 -0.81 19.76 -29.81
CA ALA A 13 -2.22 19.61 -30.23
C ALA A 13 -2.31 18.22 -30.89
N GLY A 14 -3.12 17.26 -30.45
CA GLY A 14 -4.51 17.38 -30.03
C GLY A 14 -5.40 16.85 -31.14
N MET A 15 -5.48 15.51 -31.31
CA MET A 15 -6.53 14.85 -32.10
C MET A 15 -6.79 13.43 -31.58
N LEU A 16 -7.75 13.30 -30.67
CA LEU A 16 -8.55 12.09 -30.49
C LEU A 16 -9.98 12.54 -30.12
N ALA A 17 -10.79 12.78 -31.14
CA ALA A 17 -12.24 12.84 -31.02
C ALA A 17 -12.80 11.48 -31.45
N GLY A 18 -13.65 10.90 -30.62
CA GLY A 18 -14.25 9.59 -30.85
C GLY A 18 -15.60 9.60 -31.58
N CYS A 19 -16.15 8.39 -31.64
CA CYS A 19 -17.57 7.99 -31.79
C CYS A 19 -18.27 8.14 -33.15
N THR A 20 -18.62 6.99 -33.73
CA THR A 20 -19.99 6.43 -33.92
C THR A 20 -19.84 5.19 -34.84
N GLY A 21 -20.29 3.98 -34.53
CA GLY A 21 -21.62 3.58 -34.07
C GLY A 21 -22.52 3.32 -35.28
N GLY A 22 -22.51 2.10 -35.85
CA GLY A 22 -23.39 1.70 -36.96
C GLY A 22 -23.60 0.18 -36.99
N PRO A 23 -24.84 -0.34 -36.84
CA PRO A 23 -25.11 -1.77 -36.65
C PRO A 23 -25.49 -2.55 -37.94
N SER A 24 -25.28 -3.87 -37.82
CA SER A 24 -26.02 -5.01 -38.38
C SER A 24 -26.14 -5.20 -39.90
N SER A 25 -25.55 -6.32 -40.32
CA SER A 25 -25.94 -7.16 -41.46
C SER A 25 -27.33 -7.77 -41.29
N GLY A 26 -28.13 -7.67 -42.35
CA GLY A 26 -28.99 -8.73 -42.91
C GLY A 26 -30.16 -9.27 -42.08
N ALA A 27 -31.38 -9.14 -42.62
CA ALA A 27 -32.32 -10.26 -42.63
C ALA A 27 -33.39 -10.07 -43.72
N GLU A 28 -33.55 -11.14 -44.48
CA GLU A 28 -34.59 -11.42 -45.45
C GLU A 28 -35.97 -11.49 -44.80
N THR A 29 -36.98 -11.02 -45.52
CA THR A 29 -38.39 -11.28 -45.24
C THR A 29 -38.77 -12.71 -45.62
N GLY A 30 -39.25 -13.49 -44.65
CA GLY A 30 -39.84 -14.81 -44.87
C GLY A 30 -40.74 -15.23 -43.72
N ALA A 31 -42.04 -15.37 -44.02
CA ALA A 31 -43.14 -15.66 -43.12
C ALA A 31 -43.08 -17.06 -42.48
N GLY A 32 -43.71 -17.24 -41.30
CA GLY A 32 -43.98 -18.58 -40.77
C GLY A 32 -44.39 -18.66 -39.30
N THR A 33 -45.70 -18.76 -39.10
CA THR A 33 -46.52 -19.05 -37.90
C THR A 33 -46.00 -20.06 -36.87
N SER A 34 -46.39 -19.80 -35.60
CA SER A 34 -46.72 -20.73 -34.49
C SER A 34 -45.61 -21.51 -33.78
N ALA A 35 -45.35 -21.17 -32.51
CA ALA A 35 -45.75 -21.97 -31.33
C ALA A 35 -45.01 -21.55 -30.03
N SER A 36 -45.75 -21.62 -28.93
CA SER A 36 -45.33 -21.81 -27.54
C SER A 36 -44.60 -20.67 -26.81
N ALA A 37 -45.32 -20.09 -25.85
CA ALA A 37 -44.79 -19.32 -24.76
C ALA A 37 -43.82 -20.16 -23.93
N SER A 38 -42.57 -19.71 -23.82
CA SER A 38 -41.61 -20.08 -22.79
C SER A 38 -40.75 -18.87 -22.48
N ALA A 39 -40.59 -18.61 -21.18
CA ALA A 39 -39.89 -17.48 -20.60
C ALA A 39 -38.51 -17.24 -21.24
N SER A 40 -38.18 -15.97 -21.49
CA SER A 40 -36.79 -15.53 -21.59
C SER A 40 -36.58 -14.45 -20.56
N ALA A 41 -36.04 -14.90 -19.43
CA ALA A 41 -35.34 -14.06 -18.48
C ALA A 41 -34.33 -13.20 -19.27
N SER A 42 -34.38 -11.89 -19.06
CA SER A 42 -33.27 -11.02 -19.41
C SER A 42 -32.01 -11.62 -18.79
N ALA A 43 -31.10 -12.11 -19.62
CA ALA A 43 -29.76 -12.44 -19.21
C ALA A 43 -29.05 -11.12 -18.85
N SER A 44 -29.31 -10.63 -17.64
CA SER A 44 -28.30 -9.88 -16.91
C SER A 44 -27.08 -10.79 -16.90
N ALA A 45 -25.99 -10.36 -17.54
CA ALA A 45 -24.69 -10.98 -17.37
C ALA A 45 -24.46 -11.03 -15.86
N SER A 46 -24.69 -12.20 -15.30
CA SER A 46 -24.47 -12.46 -13.89
C SER A 46 -22.96 -12.49 -13.78
N VAL A 47 -22.36 -11.38 -13.38
CA VAL A 47 -21.02 -11.41 -12.82
C VAL A 47 -21.14 -12.43 -11.69
N ALA A 48 -20.58 -13.62 -11.90
CA ALA A 48 -20.54 -14.62 -10.85
C ALA A 48 -20.00 -13.92 -9.60
N PRO A 49 -20.59 -14.13 -8.41
CA PRO A 49 -20.05 -13.53 -7.21
C PRO A 49 -18.60 -13.95 -7.11
N LEU A 50 -17.68 -13.00 -7.31
CA LEU A 50 -16.26 -13.26 -7.16
C LEU A 50 -16.08 -13.68 -5.70
N THR A 51 -15.51 -14.87 -5.49
CA THR A 51 -15.23 -15.39 -4.16
C THR A 51 -14.35 -14.38 -3.42
N ARG A 52 -14.64 -14.15 -2.14
CA ARG A 52 -13.78 -13.33 -1.28
C ARG A 52 -12.36 -13.91 -1.30
N LEU A 53 -11.37 -13.04 -1.45
CA LEU A 53 -9.97 -13.39 -1.37
C LEU A 53 -9.56 -13.38 0.12
N ASP A 54 -9.11 -14.53 0.61
CA ASP A 54 -8.61 -14.72 1.97
C ASP A 54 -7.28 -15.50 1.95
N CYS A 55 -6.71 -15.75 3.13
CA CYS A 55 -5.44 -16.49 3.21
C CYS A 55 -5.55 -17.96 2.85
N ASP A 56 -6.71 -18.59 3.03
CA ASP A 56 -6.94 -19.97 2.62
C ASP A 56 -6.94 -20.10 1.09
N ALA A 57 -7.37 -19.07 0.38
CA ALA A 57 -7.25 -18.98 -1.07
C ALA A 57 -5.83 -18.56 -1.52
N LEU A 58 -5.31 -17.46 -0.97
CA LEU A 58 -4.06 -16.84 -1.45
C LEU A 58 -2.82 -17.68 -1.11
N LEU A 59 -2.71 -18.16 0.14
CA LEU A 59 -1.56 -18.92 0.61
C LEU A 59 -1.99 -19.95 1.69
N PRO A 60 -2.69 -21.03 1.28
CA PRO A 60 -3.02 -22.11 2.19
C PRO A 60 -1.76 -22.79 2.72
N VAL A 61 -1.85 -23.41 3.91
CA VAL A 61 -0.72 -24.04 4.59
C VAL A 61 -0.07 -25.13 3.75
N GLU A 62 -0.84 -25.86 2.94
CA GLU A 62 -0.34 -26.91 2.05
C GLU A 62 0.58 -26.32 0.96
N ARG A 63 0.21 -25.17 0.40
CA ARG A 63 1.04 -24.46 -0.59
C ARG A 63 2.32 -23.93 0.05
N ALA A 64 2.23 -23.39 1.27
CA ALA A 64 3.39 -22.93 2.01
C ALA A 64 4.34 -24.07 2.38
N SER A 65 3.78 -25.19 2.83
CA SER A 65 4.49 -26.44 3.15
C SER A 65 5.25 -26.98 1.94
N GLU A 66 4.58 -27.07 0.79
CA GLU A 66 5.22 -27.50 -0.46
C GLU A 66 6.32 -26.53 -0.92
N ALA A 67 6.05 -25.23 -0.88
CA ALA A 67 7.00 -24.20 -1.31
C ALA A 67 8.27 -24.16 -0.45
N LEU A 68 8.14 -24.36 0.87
CA LEU A 68 9.27 -24.39 1.80
C LEU A 68 9.92 -25.77 1.91
N GLY A 69 9.30 -26.83 1.40
CA GLY A 69 9.76 -28.20 1.60
C GLY A 69 9.71 -28.64 3.06
N LEU A 70 8.78 -28.08 3.84
CA LEU A 70 8.60 -28.34 5.27
C LEU A 70 7.23 -28.97 5.53
N PRO A 71 7.10 -29.88 6.51
CA PRO A 71 5.79 -30.35 6.97
C PRO A 71 4.89 -29.20 7.46
N ALA A 72 3.59 -29.27 7.16
CA ALA A 72 2.61 -28.24 7.53
C ALA A 72 2.49 -28.03 9.06
N ASP A 73 2.69 -29.08 9.86
CA ASP A 73 2.67 -29.03 11.33
C ASP A 73 3.88 -28.30 11.94
N ARG A 74 4.90 -27.96 11.12
CA ARG A 74 6.05 -27.12 11.51
C ARG A 74 5.88 -25.66 11.11
N LEU A 75 4.74 -25.29 10.51
CA LEU A 75 4.43 -23.93 10.10
C LEU A 75 3.43 -23.27 11.03
N GLU A 76 3.65 -21.98 11.30
CA GLU A 76 2.76 -21.12 12.09
C GLU A 76 2.43 -19.85 11.30
N GLY A 77 1.19 -19.37 11.42
CA GLY A 77 0.70 -18.22 10.63
C GLY A 77 1.18 -16.85 11.13
N SER A 78 1.70 -16.77 12.35
CA SER A 78 2.14 -15.53 12.99
C SER A 78 3.38 -15.75 13.84
N ARG A 79 4.23 -14.74 13.95
CA ARG A 79 5.25 -14.65 15.01
C ARG A 79 4.85 -13.57 16.00
N ASP A 80 4.65 -13.96 17.26
CA ASP A 80 4.54 -13.00 18.35
C ASP A 80 5.92 -12.39 18.66
N GLY A 81 5.95 -11.07 18.95
CA GLY A 81 7.03 -10.51 19.78
C GLY A 81 7.99 -9.48 19.17
N ALA A 82 7.69 -8.85 18.02
CA ALA A 82 8.46 -7.67 17.61
C ALA A 82 7.92 -6.41 18.28
N VAL A 83 8.82 -5.62 18.90
CA VAL A 83 8.53 -4.23 19.24
C VAL A 83 8.25 -3.49 17.93
N ARG A 84 7.07 -2.89 17.80
CA ARG A 84 6.66 -2.18 16.58
C ARG A 84 6.81 -0.68 16.76
N THR A 85 6.95 0.04 15.66
CA THR A 85 6.78 1.49 15.66
C THR A 85 5.33 1.83 15.32
N SER A 86 4.82 2.94 15.81
CA SER A 86 3.52 3.49 15.37
C SER A 86 3.49 3.74 13.85
N SER A 87 4.63 4.05 13.21
CA SER A 87 4.73 4.13 11.74
C SER A 87 4.43 2.80 11.04
N GLU A 88 4.84 1.67 11.62
CA GLU A 88 4.49 0.36 11.09
C GLU A 88 3.01 0.04 11.29
N LEU A 89 2.38 0.61 12.32
CA LEU A 89 0.98 0.41 12.62
C LEU A 89 0.07 1.23 11.70
N ILE A 90 0.33 2.53 11.54
CA ILE A 90 -0.43 3.38 10.61
C ILE A 90 -0.27 2.89 9.17
N ARG A 91 0.93 2.44 8.78
CA ARG A 91 1.15 1.86 7.45
C ARG A 91 0.40 0.54 7.25
N ALA A 92 0.40 -0.36 8.25
CA ALA A 92 -0.36 -1.59 8.16
C ALA A 92 -1.87 -1.34 8.03
N ALA A 93 -2.40 -0.38 8.80
CA ALA A 93 -3.79 0.04 8.68
C ALA A 93 -4.09 0.63 7.28
N ALA A 94 -3.19 1.46 6.74
CA ALA A 94 -3.34 2.00 5.40
C ALA A 94 -3.28 0.92 4.31
N GLU A 95 -2.38 -0.05 4.45
CA GLU A 95 -2.27 -1.19 3.55
C GLU A 95 -3.57 -2.01 3.55
N GLU A 96 -4.14 -2.29 4.72
CA GLU A 96 -5.41 -3.00 4.87
C GLU A 96 -6.59 -2.20 4.27
N ASN A 97 -6.75 -0.93 4.66
CA ASN A 97 -7.75 -0.01 4.09
C ASN A 97 -7.63 0.07 2.55
N GLY A 98 -6.40 0.05 2.04
CA GLY A 98 -6.09 0.13 0.62
C GLY A 98 -6.41 -1.14 -0.17
N GLY A 99 -6.83 -2.21 0.49
CA GLY A 99 -7.09 -3.51 -0.13
C GLY A 99 -5.82 -4.32 -0.34
N LEU A 100 -4.95 -4.39 0.66
CA LEU A 100 -3.87 -5.38 0.74
C LEU A 100 -4.30 -6.55 1.62
N LEU A 101 -4.23 -7.76 1.06
CA LEU A 101 -4.20 -8.98 1.86
C LEU A 101 -2.76 -9.45 1.99
N THR A 102 -2.32 -9.74 3.21
CA THR A 102 -1.01 -10.36 3.47
C THR A 102 -1.20 -11.66 4.24
N CYS A 103 -0.60 -12.73 3.74
CA CYS A 103 -0.67 -14.06 4.31
C CYS A 103 0.75 -14.60 4.48
N SER A 104 1.04 -15.16 5.64
CA SER A 104 2.39 -15.59 5.98
C SER A 104 2.40 -16.93 6.69
N TRP A 105 3.46 -17.69 6.47
CA TRP A 105 3.78 -18.89 7.24
C TRP A 105 5.26 -18.87 7.63
N PHE A 106 5.53 -19.20 8.88
CA PHE A 106 6.85 -19.23 9.48
C PHE A 106 7.18 -20.62 10.00
N GLU A 107 8.42 -21.06 9.84
CA GLU A 107 8.91 -22.24 10.55
C GLU A 107 9.01 -21.96 12.05
N GLN A 108 8.48 -22.86 12.87
CA GLN A 108 8.43 -22.77 14.34
C GLN A 108 9.81 -22.52 14.97
N ASP A 109 10.81 -23.28 14.56
CA ASP A 109 12.15 -23.28 15.18
C ASP A 109 13.27 -22.90 14.19
N GLY A 110 12.91 -22.26 13.07
CA GLY A 110 13.87 -22.02 12.00
C GLY A 110 13.66 -20.71 11.24
N PRO A 111 14.56 -20.39 10.31
CA PRO A 111 14.53 -19.13 9.58
C PRO A 111 13.58 -19.17 8.37
N ALA A 112 13.06 -20.35 8.00
CA ALA A 112 12.26 -20.48 6.80
C ALA A 112 10.92 -19.76 6.95
N SER A 113 10.51 -19.05 5.90
CA SER A 113 9.25 -18.33 5.87
C SER A 113 8.80 -18.08 4.44
N ILE A 114 7.49 -17.94 4.27
CA ILE A 114 6.87 -17.50 3.03
C ILE A 114 5.83 -16.45 3.35
N VAL A 115 5.85 -15.37 2.59
CA VAL A 115 4.86 -14.28 2.65
C VAL A 115 4.30 -14.11 1.24
N ALA A 116 2.99 -14.15 1.14
CA ALA A 116 2.26 -13.77 -0.06
C ALA A 116 1.43 -12.53 0.26
N SER A 117 1.41 -11.56 -0.64
CA SER A 117 0.46 -10.46 -0.56
C SER A 117 -0.25 -10.24 -1.88
N ALA A 118 -1.47 -9.71 -1.81
CA ALA A 118 -2.30 -9.38 -2.96
C ALA A 118 -2.88 -7.98 -2.76
N ALA A 119 -2.52 -7.06 -3.65
CA ALA A 119 -3.13 -5.73 -3.74
C ALA A 119 -4.04 -5.70 -4.96
N THR A 120 -5.36 -5.57 -4.76
CA THR A 120 -6.31 -5.39 -5.87
C THR A 120 -6.07 -4.05 -6.56
N ASP A 121 -6.55 -3.85 -7.79
CA ASP A 121 -6.52 -2.58 -8.53
C ASP A 121 -5.15 -1.87 -8.59
N ALA A 122 -4.07 -2.64 -8.58
CA ALA A 122 -2.69 -2.17 -8.51
C ALA A 122 -1.95 -2.33 -9.85
N GLY A 123 -2.67 -2.54 -10.95
CA GLY A 123 -2.11 -2.79 -12.29
C GLY A 123 -1.23 -1.64 -12.82
N ASP A 124 -1.66 -0.39 -12.63
CA ASP A 124 -0.88 0.78 -13.07
C ASP A 124 0.42 0.93 -12.28
N ALA A 125 0.35 0.73 -10.96
CA ALA A 125 1.54 0.74 -10.09
C ALA A 125 2.50 -0.41 -10.45
N PHE A 126 1.97 -1.61 -10.73
CA PHE A 126 2.76 -2.73 -11.19
C PHE A 126 3.49 -2.42 -12.50
N ALA A 127 2.78 -1.82 -13.47
CA ALA A 127 3.34 -1.47 -14.78
C ALA A 127 4.44 -0.39 -14.69
N ALA A 128 4.39 0.46 -13.65
CA ALA A 128 5.38 1.50 -13.41
C ALA A 128 6.63 1.01 -12.66
N MET A 129 6.61 -0.22 -12.14
CA MET A 129 7.79 -0.79 -11.47
C MET A 129 8.98 -0.98 -12.42
N PRO A 130 10.22 -0.89 -11.91
CA PRO A 130 11.38 -1.37 -12.64
C PRO A 130 11.21 -2.84 -13.04
N ALA A 131 11.49 -3.15 -14.31
CA ALA A 131 11.41 -4.51 -14.80
C ALA A 131 12.44 -5.41 -14.10
N GLY A 132 11.97 -6.48 -13.47
CA GLY A 132 12.81 -7.56 -12.93
C GLY A 132 13.07 -8.68 -13.95
N PRO A 133 13.85 -9.71 -13.56
CA PRO A 133 14.04 -10.90 -14.39
C PRO A 133 12.68 -11.57 -14.66
N ALA A 134 12.33 -11.75 -15.93
CA ALA A 134 11.05 -12.34 -16.30
C ALA A 134 10.97 -13.79 -15.85
N LEU A 135 9.83 -14.16 -15.24
CA LEU A 135 9.49 -15.56 -15.02
C LEU A 135 8.84 -16.11 -16.30
N ALA A 136 9.04 -17.40 -16.59
CA ALA A 136 8.40 -18.07 -17.72
C ALA A 136 6.90 -18.38 -17.44
N ALA A 137 6.19 -17.43 -16.84
CA ALA A 137 4.76 -17.52 -16.59
C ALA A 137 4.01 -16.78 -17.71
N GLY A 138 2.90 -17.31 -18.21
CA GLY A 138 2.07 -16.66 -19.25
C GLY A 138 1.35 -15.38 -18.82
N VAL A 139 1.77 -14.79 -17.69
CA VAL A 139 1.27 -13.56 -17.06
C VAL A 139 2.45 -12.62 -16.86
N ALA A 140 2.21 -11.31 -16.71
CA ALA A 140 3.28 -10.37 -16.40
C ALA A 140 3.88 -10.72 -15.03
N ALA A 141 5.04 -11.36 -15.04
CA ALA A 141 5.66 -11.92 -13.86
C ALA A 141 7.18 -11.73 -13.90
N SER A 142 7.73 -11.35 -12.76
CA SER A 142 9.18 -11.24 -12.57
C SER A 142 9.58 -11.82 -11.23
N GLY A 143 10.79 -12.35 -11.12
CA GLY A 143 11.25 -12.96 -9.89
C GLY A 143 12.58 -13.66 -10.04
N ALA A 144 13.21 -13.95 -8.91
CA ALA A 144 14.47 -14.67 -8.85
C ALA A 144 14.65 -15.34 -7.49
N CYS A 145 15.53 -16.33 -7.46
CA CYS A 145 16.04 -16.93 -6.24
C CYS A 145 17.54 -16.63 -6.12
N LEU A 146 17.98 -16.23 -4.93
CA LEU A 146 19.39 -16.03 -4.58
C LEU A 146 19.61 -16.57 -3.17
N GLU A 147 20.55 -17.52 -3.03
CA GLU A 147 21.01 -18.02 -1.72
C GLU A 147 19.87 -18.46 -0.77
N GLY A 148 18.88 -19.19 -1.30
CA GLY A 148 17.74 -19.68 -0.51
C GLY A 148 16.69 -18.61 -0.18
N SER A 149 16.82 -17.40 -0.72
CA SER A 149 15.77 -16.38 -0.71
C SER A 149 15.18 -16.23 -2.10
N CYS A 150 13.86 -16.21 -2.22
CA CYS A 150 13.18 -16.04 -3.50
C CYS A 150 12.16 -14.92 -3.42
N THR A 151 12.05 -14.14 -4.50
CA THR A 151 10.98 -13.16 -4.65
C THR A 151 10.32 -13.31 -6.00
N ALA A 152 9.00 -13.12 -6.03
CA ALA A 152 8.25 -13.04 -7.27
C ALA A 152 7.19 -11.95 -7.18
N GLN A 153 6.94 -11.30 -8.31
CA GLN A 153 5.91 -10.30 -8.54
C GLN A 153 5.09 -10.75 -9.73
N VAL A 154 3.77 -10.80 -9.60
CA VAL A 154 2.87 -11.25 -10.66
C VAL A 154 1.66 -10.33 -10.73
N LEU A 155 1.21 -10.01 -11.94
CA LEU A 155 -0.05 -9.35 -12.18
C LEU A 155 -1.12 -10.36 -12.63
N ALA A 156 -2.16 -10.53 -11.82
CA ALA A 156 -3.35 -11.34 -12.10
C ALA A 156 -4.57 -10.43 -12.33
N GLY A 157 -4.90 -10.15 -13.59
CA GLY A 157 -5.90 -9.12 -13.90
C GLY A 157 -5.40 -7.73 -13.49
N SER A 158 -6.10 -7.08 -12.53
CA SER A 158 -5.63 -5.84 -11.88
C SER A 158 -4.94 -6.07 -10.54
N THR A 159 -4.89 -7.32 -10.06
CA THR A 159 -4.33 -7.67 -8.74
C THR A 159 -2.84 -7.91 -8.84
N TRP A 160 -2.06 -7.13 -8.10
CA TRP A 160 -0.63 -7.33 -7.94
C TRP A 160 -0.38 -8.30 -6.78
N VAL A 161 0.15 -9.48 -7.12
CA VAL A 161 0.60 -10.49 -6.16
C VAL A 161 2.11 -10.40 -5.95
N SER A 162 2.53 -10.32 -4.69
CA SER A 162 3.94 -10.42 -4.27
C SER A 162 4.17 -11.72 -3.51
N LEU A 163 5.31 -12.35 -3.74
CA LEU A 163 5.81 -13.51 -3.00
C LEU A 163 7.22 -13.22 -2.51
N ALA A 164 7.48 -13.53 -1.24
CA ALA A 164 8.80 -13.52 -0.65
C ALA A 164 9.00 -14.80 0.16
N LEU A 165 10.11 -15.49 -0.07
CA LEU A 165 10.48 -16.72 0.61
C LEU A 165 11.89 -16.60 1.16
N ILE A 166 12.08 -17.14 2.36
CA ILE A 166 13.39 -17.34 3.00
C ILE A 166 13.50 -18.83 3.33
N GLY A 167 14.68 -19.42 3.10
CA GLY A 167 14.90 -20.85 3.30
C GLY A 167 14.28 -21.73 2.20
N ALA A 168 14.07 -21.18 1.00
CA ALA A 168 13.51 -21.91 -0.13
C ALA A 168 14.43 -23.07 -0.56
N PRO A 169 13.89 -24.28 -0.80
CA PRO A 169 14.67 -25.41 -1.28
C PRO A 169 15.19 -25.14 -2.71
N ALA A 170 16.37 -25.68 -3.04
CA ALA A 170 16.97 -25.53 -4.37
C ALA A 170 16.10 -26.12 -5.51
N THR A 171 15.14 -26.98 -5.17
CA THR A 171 14.20 -27.61 -6.09
C THR A 171 12.91 -26.82 -6.30
N LEU A 172 12.75 -25.66 -5.65
CA LEU A 172 11.55 -24.84 -5.78
C LEU A 172 11.34 -24.39 -7.24
N ASP A 173 10.17 -24.68 -7.79
CA ASP A 173 9.71 -24.07 -9.03
C ASP A 173 8.98 -22.75 -8.72
N LEU A 174 9.75 -21.66 -8.71
CA LEU A 174 9.22 -20.31 -8.45
C LEU A 174 8.17 -19.90 -9.48
N THR A 175 8.28 -20.37 -10.73
CA THR A 175 7.33 -20.01 -11.81
C THR A 175 5.99 -20.68 -11.58
N ALA A 176 5.98 -21.96 -11.19
CA ALA A 176 4.76 -22.68 -10.83
C ALA A 176 4.10 -22.10 -9.57
N LEU A 177 4.88 -21.77 -8.54
CA LEU A 177 4.36 -21.13 -7.32
C LEU A 177 3.72 -19.77 -7.62
N ALA A 178 4.42 -18.92 -8.39
CA ALA A 178 3.93 -17.62 -8.82
C ALA A 178 2.61 -17.73 -9.61
N SER A 179 2.56 -18.65 -10.58
CA SER A 179 1.38 -18.86 -11.42
C SER A 179 0.18 -19.39 -10.63
N SER A 180 0.38 -20.38 -9.74
CA SER A 180 -0.71 -20.95 -8.93
C SER A 180 -1.27 -19.96 -7.91
N THR A 181 -0.41 -19.13 -7.31
CA THR A 181 -0.81 -18.05 -6.40
C THR A 181 -1.61 -16.99 -7.17
N ALA A 182 -1.14 -16.57 -8.35
CA ALA A 182 -1.83 -15.61 -9.20
C ALA A 182 -3.23 -16.09 -9.65
N VAL A 183 -3.38 -17.37 -9.99
CA VAL A 183 -4.71 -17.95 -10.30
C VAL A 183 -5.66 -17.87 -9.10
N SER A 184 -5.12 -18.12 -7.90
CA SER A 184 -5.89 -18.08 -6.65
C SER A 184 -6.25 -16.65 -6.23
N ALA A 185 -5.47 -15.65 -6.67
CA ALA A 185 -5.70 -14.23 -6.38
C ALA A 185 -6.81 -13.58 -7.22
N ASN A 186 -7.54 -14.33 -8.05
CA ASN A 186 -8.66 -13.81 -8.86
C ASN A 186 -9.95 -13.52 -8.06
N GLY A 187 -9.87 -13.47 -6.73
CA GLY A 187 -10.98 -13.09 -5.85
C GLY A 187 -11.11 -11.58 -5.66
N ARG A 188 -12.06 -11.16 -4.82
CA ARG A 188 -12.20 -9.76 -4.37
C ARG A 188 -11.82 -9.64 -2.91
N LEU A 189 -11.10 -8.58 -2.57
CA LEU A 189 -10.97 -8.13 -1.19
C LEU A 189 -12.20 -7.31 -0.82
N ASP A 190 -12.68 -7.48 0.40
CA ASP A 190 -13.79 -6.70 0.94
C ASP A 190 -13.33 -5.26 1.25
N ASP A 191 -14.29 -4.33 1.27
CA ASP A 191 -14.23 -2.98 1.86
C ASP A 191 -12.93 -2.19 1.68
N VAL A 192 -12.53 -1.91 0.44
CA VAL A 192 -11.46 -0.93 0.16
C VAL A 192 -11.93 0.47 0.56
N ILE A 193 -11.23 1.08 1.51
CA ILE A 193 -11.44 2.45 1.96
C ILE A 193 -10.40 3.34 1.29
N ALA A 194 -10.78 3.92 0.15
CA ALA A 194 -9.92 4.86 -0.56
C ALA A 194 -9.93 6.24 0.11
N GLY A 195 -8.76 6.86 0.20
CA GLY A 195 -8.57 8.18 0.80
C GLY A 195 -7.84 9.14 -0.15
N THR A 196 -7.95 10.44 0.10
CA THR A 196 -7.13 11.45 -0.60
C THR A 196 -5.99 11.83 0.33
N ALA A 197 -4.76 11.56 -0.10
CA ALA A 197 -3.57 11.92 0.66
C ALA A 197 -3.48 13.46 0.79
N PRO A 198 -3.20 14.00 1.98
CA PRO A 198 -2.87 15.41 2.12
C PRO A 198 -1.55 15.71 1.39
N VAL A 199 -1.40 16.94 0.92
CA VAL A 199 -0.19 17.42 0.24
C VAL A 199 0.82 17.84 1.31
N CYS A 200 2.02 17.26 1.32
CA CYS A 200 3.01 17.55 2.37
C CYS A 200 3.39 19.03 2.44
N ALA A 201 3.45 19.70 1.30
CA ALA A 201 3.78 21.13 1.22
C ALA A 201 2.73 22.04 1.89
N ASP A 202 1.50 21.55 2.08
CA ASP A 202 0.40 22.31 2.65
C ASP A 202 0.20 22.04 4.15
N LEU A 203 0.87 21.02 4.71
CA LEU A 203 0.71 20.65 6.14
C LEU A 203 1.27 21.68 7.11
N LEU A 204 2.43 22.27 6.77
CA LEU A 204 3.09 23.28 7.59
C LEU A 204 3.74 24.32 6.69
N THR A 205 3.59 25.58 7.09
CA THR A 205 4.30 26.71 6.48
C THR A 205 5.78 26.73 6.87
N ASP A 206 6.61 27.40 6.06
CA ASP A 206 8.04 27.61 6.37
C ASP A 206 8.25 28.27 7.75
N GLU A 207 7.34 29.19 8.15
CA GLU A 207 7.37 29.82 9.46
C GLU A 207 7.11 28.81 10.59
N GLN A 208 6.17 27.88 10.41
CA GLN A 208 5.90 26.84 11.41
C GLN A 208 7.04 25.81 11.49
N LEU A 209 7.66 25.45 10.35
CA LEU A 209 8.83 24.57 10.33
C LEU A 209 10.02 25.18 11.09
N THR A 210 10.22 26.48 10.97
CA THR A 210 11.31 27.19 11.65
C THR A 210 10.99 27.48 13.12
N SER A 211 9.81 28.05 13.41
CA SER A 211 9.44 28.53 14.74
C SER A 211 8.92 27.44 15.68
N LEU A 212 8.16 26.47 15.17
CA LEU A 212 7.58 25.40 15.96
C LEU A 212 8.46 24.15 15.92
N ALA A 213 8.80 23.65 14.74
CA ALA A 213 9.62 22.44 14.61
C ALA A 213 11.12 22.68 14.88
N GLY A 214 11.55 23.94 14.94
CA GLY A 214 12.92 24.32 15.29
C GLY A 214 13.94 23.97 14.21
N LEU A 215 13.51 23.82 12.95
CA LEU A 215 14.39 23.55 11.81
C LEU A 215 14.94 24.88 11.28
N ALA A 216 16.22 25.18 11.48
CA ALA A 216 16.77 26.47 11.09
C ALA A 216 16.80 26.67 9.57
N GLN A 217 17.09 25.59 8.83
CA GLN A 217 17.06 25.53 7.37
C GLN A 217 16.26 24.29 6.94
N PRO A 218 14.91 24.35 6.97
CA PRO A 218 14.08 23.20 6.66
C PRO A 218 14.28 22.77 5.20
N VAL A 219 14.53 21.48 5.01
CA VAL A 219 14.58 20.82 3.71
C VAL A 219 13.54 19.73 3.71
N ALA A 220 12.52 19.88 2.85
CA ALA A 220 11.53 18.85 2.62
C ALA A 220 12.18 17.61 2.01
N GLY A 221 11.86 16.44 2.57
CA GLY A 221 12.13 15.15 1.96
C GLY A 221 11.12 14.85 0.85
N ALA A 222 11.29 13.70 0.19
CA ALA A 222 10.29 13.21 -0.74
C ALA A 222 9.07 12.71 0.06
N GLY A 223 7.92 13.35 -0.13
CA GLY A 223 6.64 12.87 0.38
C GLY A 223 6.14 11.64 -0.40
N THR A 224 5.29 10.82 0.22
CA THR A 224 4.73 9.62 -0.43
C THR A 224 3.58 9.91 -1.39
N GLU A 225 2.93 11.07 -1.27
CA GLU A 225 1.74 11.46 -2.04
C GLU A 225 1.97 11.62 -3.54
N ALA A 226 3.23 11.84 -3.96
CA ALA A 226 3.62 11.95 -5.36
C ALA A 226 4.54 10.80 -5.83
N ALA A 227 4.84 9.85 -4.94
CA ALA A 227 5.77 8.78 -5.24
C ALA A 227 5.06 7.65 -6.01
N THR A 228 5.69 7.15 -7.08
CA THR A 228 5.24 5.92 -7.73
C THR A 228 5.45 4.74 -6.76
N PRO A 229 4.40 3.97 -6.42
CA PRO A 229 4.56 2.85 -5.49
C PRO A 229 5.50 1.76 -6.05
N ALA A 230 6.49 1.37 -5.24
CA ALA A 230 7.46 0.35 -5.61
C ALA A 230 7.09 -1.06 -5.13
N THR A 231 6.05 -1.19 -4.31
CA THR A 231 5.57 -2.47 -3.77
C THR A 231 4.04 -2.52 -3.79
N ALA A 232 3.47 -3.74 -3.76
CA ALA A 232 2.03 -3.94 -3.67
C ALA A 232 1.44 -3.26 -2.42
N GLY A 233 2.13 -3.36 -1.27
CA GLY A 233 1.73 -2.67 -0.05
C GLY A 233 1.76 -1.15 -0.18
N ALA A 234 2.79 -0.58 -0.79
CA ALA A 234 2.84 0.86 -1.04
C ALA A 234 1.70 1.31 -1.99
N ALA A 235 1.31 0.48 -2.96
CA ALA A 235 0.20 0.79 -3.86
C ALA A 235 -1.14 0.80 -3.12
N ALA A 236 -1.35 -0.16 -2.20
CA ALA A 236 -2.52 -0.17 -1.33
C ALA A 236 -2.53 1.03 -0.38
N ALA A 237 -1.44 1.29 0.34
CA ALA A 237 -1.33 2.44 1.25
C ALA A 237 -1.58 3.78 0.53
N ALA A 238 -1.05 3.95 -0.69
CA ALA A 238 -1.30 5.13 -1.51
C ALA A 238 -2.78 5.27 -1.88
N ARG A 239 -3.49 4.16 -2.15
CA ARG A 239 -4.94 4.17 -2.40
C ARG A 239 -5.74 4.57 -1.15
N ALA A 240 -5.30 4.13 0.03
CA ALA A 240 -5.89 4.57 1.30
C ALA A 240 -5.59 6.04 1.62
N GLY A 241 -4.76 6.72 0.81
CA GLY A 241 -4.41 8.12 1.02
C GLY A 241 -3.35 8.32 2.10
N LEU A 242 -2.52 7.32 2.40
CA LEU A 242 -1.42 7.50 3.34
C LEU A 242 -0.40 8.51 2.79
N ALA A 243 -0.27 9.64 3.47
CA ALA A 243 0.83 10.57 3.29
C ALA A 243 1.88 10.36 4.38
N SER A 244 3.16 10.41 4.00
CA SER A 244 4.31 10.43 4.90
C SER A 244 5.23 11.55 4.46
N CYS A 245 5.29 12.59 5.27
CA CYS A 245 5.96 13.84 5.00
C CYS A 245 7.16 13.99 5.94
N THR A 246 8.31 14.33 5.40
CA THR A 246 9.53 14.49 6.21
C THR A 246 10.21 15.82 5.93
N TRP A 247 10.81 16.39 6.97
CA TRP A 247 11.67 17.57 6.87
C TRP A 247 12.93 17.35 7.71
N THR A 248 14.04 17.84 7.20
CA THR A 248 15.35 17.82 7.88
C THR A 248 15.91 19.24 8.00
N ASP A 249 16.92 19.44 8.86
CA ASP A 249 17.61 20.72 8.97
C ASP A 249 18.98 20.67 8.26
N ALA A 250 19.15 21.43 7.18
CA ALA A 250 20.42 21.52 6.46
C ALA A 250 21.54 22.19 7.28
N ALA A 251 21.20 22.93 8.33
CA ALA A 251 22.16 23.61 9.19
C ALA A 251 22.75 22.67 10.28
N SER A 252 22.19 21.47 10.47
CA SER A 252 22.59 20.56 11.54
C SER A 252 23.39 19.36 11.03
N ALA A 253 24.51 19.08 11.70
CA ALA A 253 25.29 17.86 11.49
C ALA A 253 24.79 16.68 12.36
N ALA A 254 23.98 16.96 13.39
CA ALA A 254 23.24 15.95 14.15
C ALA A 254 21.83 15.82 13.56
N TYR A 255 21.29 14.60 13.44
CA TYR A 255 19.95 14.41 12.87
C TYR A 255 18.91 15.22 13.68
N SER A 256 18.31 16.22 13.06
CA SER A 256 17.13 16.94 13.54
C SER A 256 16.11 16.91 12.42
N GLY A 257 14.98 16.27 12.68
CA GLY A 257 13.94 16.09 11.68
C GLY A 257 12.54 16.10 12.26
N LEU A 258 11.60 16.29 11.35
CA LEU A 258 10.16 16.19 11.54
C LEU A 258 9.64 15.13 10.58
N SER A 259 8.80 14.23 11.07
CA SER A 259 7.99 13.32 10.26
C SER A 259 6.53 13.50 10.61
N ILE A 260 5.67 13.62 9.61
CA ILE A 260 4.21 13.63 9.78
C ILE A 260 3.65 12.56 8.85
N ASP A 261 2.97 11.58 9.44
CA ASP A 261 2.15 10.62 8.69
C ASP A 261 0.68 10.96 8.88
N ALA A 262 -0.11 10.79 7.82
CA ALA A 262 -1.53 11.06 7.81
C ALA A 262 -2.26 9.94 7.08
N LEU A 263 -3.21 9.31 7.76
CA LEU A 263 -4.09 8.29 7.19
C LEU A 263 -5.55 8.77 7.31
N PRO A 264 -6.16 9.23 6.19
CA PRO A 264 -7.59 9.44 6.11
C PRO A 264 -8.36 8.14 6.38
N SER A 265 -9.50 8.25 7.04
CA SER A 265 -10.30 7.09 7.49
C SER A 265 -9.50 6.10 8.33
N GLY A 266 -8.65 6.65 9.21
CA GLY A 266 -7.76 5.91 10.09
C GLY A 266 -8.39 5.52 11.43
N GLU A 267 -9.65 5.89 11.70
CA GLU A 267 -10.31 5.66 13.00
C GLU A 267 -10.29 4.20 13.44
N GLU A 268 -10.61 3.27 12.54
CA GLU A 268 -10.67 1.84 12.87
C GLU A 268 -9.27 1.29 13.19
N GLY A 269 -8.27 1.59 12.36
CA GLY A 269 -6.88 1.21 12.61
C GLY A 269 -6.35 1.79 13.92
N TRP A 270 -6.64 3.07 14.20
CA TRP A 270 -6.23 3.73 15.43
C TRP A 270 -6.87 3.09 16.68
N ARG A 271 -8.14 2.64 16.60
CA ARG A 271 -8.87 2.02 17.72
C ARG A 271 -8.51 0.57 17.98
N THR A 272 -8.21 -0.19 16.93
CA THR A 272 -7.94 -1.63 16.99
C THR A 272 -6.50 -1.94 17.38
N LEU A 273 -5.56 -1.03 17.07
CA LEU A 273 -4.15 -1.21 17.39
C LEU A 273 -3.84 -0.71 18.81
N SER A 274 -3.15 -1.54 19.60
CA SER A 274 -2.70 -1.15 20.94
C SER A 274 -1.50 -0.21 20.83
N LEU A 275 -1.78 1.09 20.65
CA LEU A 275 -0.76 2.13 20.56
C LEU A 275 -0.10 2.47 21.91
N THR A 276 -0.37 1.70 22.97
CA THR A 276 0.15 1.98 24.33
C THR A 276 1.10 0.89 24.86
N THR A 277 1.24 -0.24 24.14
CA THR A 277 2.04 -1.39 24.61
C THR A 277 2.85 -1.98 23.47
N GLY A 278 4.10 -2.37 23.73
CA GLY A 278 4.95 -3.01 22.72
C GLY A 278 5.48 -2.05 21.64
N LEU A 279 5.43 -0.75 21.90
CA LEU A 279 6.03 0.29 21.05
C LEU A 279 7.46 0.61 21.45
N SER A 280 8.26 1.03 20.48
CA SER A 280 9.63 1.53 20.72
C SER A 280 9.66 2.82 21.53
N ILE A 281 8.62 3.65 21.41
CA ILE A 281 8.34 4.81 22.27
C ILE A 281 7.08 4.50 23.07
N PRO A 282 7.15 4.40 24.41
CA PRO A 282 5.95 4.25 25.23
C PRO A 282 5.07 5.49 25.11
N LEU A 283 3.83 5.33 24.63
CA LEU A 283 2.87 6.42 24.49
C LEU A 283 1.81 6.35 25.60
N ALA A 284 1.39 7.52 26.09
CA ALA A 284 0.35 7.68 27.09
C ALA A 284 -0.75 8.61 26.59
N PRO A 285 -2.01 8.42 27.01
CA PRO A 285 -3.10 9.33 26.64
C PRO A 285 -2.83 10.78 27.05
N VAL A 286 -3.18 11.70 26.16
CA VAL A 286 -3.14 13.15 26.42
C VAL A 286 -4.44 13.82 26.00
N ASP A 287 -4.81 14.87 26.73
CA ASP A 287 -6.03 15.64 26.49
C ASP A 287 -5.75 16.91 25.67
N GLY A 288 -6.77 17.42 24.98
CA GLY A 288 -6.73 18.72 24.31
C GLY A 288 -6.15 18.72 22.89
N LEU A 289 -5.93 17.54 22.30
CA LEU A 289 -5.54 17.34 20.90
C LEU A 289 -6.53 16.40 20.21
N GLY A 290 -7.17 16.89 19.14
CA GLY A 290 -8.13 16.11 18.37
C GLY A 290 -9.28 15.54 19.22
N GLU A 291 -9.81 14.41 18.78
CA GLU A 291 -10.81 13.64 19.52
C GLU A 291 -10.15 12.73 20.56
N ARG A 292 -8.99 12.17 20.21
CA ARG A 292 -8.17 11.31 21.06
C ARG A 292 -6.71 11.48 20.67
N ALA A 293 -5.83 11.53 21.66
CA ALA A 293 -4.40 11.62 21.41
C ALA A 293 -3.62 10.80 22.43
N ILE A 294 -2.44 10.37 22.00
CA ILE A 294 -1.42 9.75 22.83
C ILE A 294 -0.07 10.37 22.48
N SER A 295 0.83 10.48 23.44
CA SER A 295 2.18 10.99 23.21
C SER A 295 3.22 10.33 24.10
N GLY A 296 4.47 10.45 23.70
CA GLY A 296 5.61 9.97 24.47
C GLY A 296 6.93 10.39 23.87
N CYS A 297 7.99 10.31 24.67
CA CYS A 297 9.34 10.63 24.22
C CYS A 297 10.32 9.53 24.62
N SER A 298 11.24 9.21 23.72
CA SER A 298 12.35 8.29 23.98
C SER A 298 13.58 8.74 23.21
N ALA A 299 14.75 8.66 23.85
CA ALA A 299 16.05 8.95 23.24
C ALA A 299 16.13 10.28 22.44
N GLY A 300 15.47 11.34 22.92
CA GLY A 300 15.47 12.66 22.27
C GLY A 300 14.56 12.79 21.04
N THR A 301 13.67 11.83 20.84
CA THR A 301 12.59 11.88 19.86
C THR A 301 11.26 11.82 20.60
N CYS A 302 10.33 12.69 20.22
CA CYS A 302 8.98 12.75 20.77
C CYS A 302 7.98 12.45 19.67
N GLU A 303 6.95 11.70 20.01
CA GLU A 303 5.91 11.24 19.12
C GLU A 303 4.54 11.60 19.70
N VAL A 304 3.64 12.01 18.82
CA VAL A 304 2.23 12.29 19.11
C VAL A 304 1.39 11.62 18.03
N ASP A 305 0.51 10.72 18.44
CA ASP A 305 -0.51 10.13 17.58
C ASP A 305 -1.87 10.71 17.97
N VAL A 306 -2.59 11.27 16.99
CA VAL A 306 -3.87 11.94 17.18
C VAL A 306 -4.88 11.40 16.19
N LEU A 307 -6.09 11.12 16.68
CA LEU A 307 -7.27 10.94 15.84
C LEU A 307 -8.08 12.25 15.85
N ALA A 308 -8.29 12.83 14.67
CA ALA A 308 -9.10 14.03 14.50
C ALA A 308 -9.82 14.00 13.15
N GLU A 309 -11.13 14.21 13.14
CA GLU A 309 -11.93 14.30 11.92
C GLU A 309 -11.78 13.07 11.01
N ASP A 310 -11.76 11.87 11.61
CA ASP A 310 -11.53 10.58 10.92
C ASP A 310 -10.10 10.40 10.34
N VAL A 311 -9.18 11.34 10.58
CA VAL A 311 -7.78 11.22 10.17
C VAL A 311 -6.91 10.79 11.33
N TRP A 312 -6.14 9.72 11.14
CA TRP A 312 -5.05 9.36 12.04
C TRP A 312 -3.80 10.13 11.63
N TRP A 313 -3.40 11.07 12.47
CA TRP A 313 -2.16 11.82 12.38
C TRP A 313 -1.10 11.22 13.30
N ARG A 314 0.11 11.07 12.79
CA ARG A 314 1.29 10.71 13.57
C ARG A 314 2.37 11.75 13.35
N VAL A 315 2.78 12.41 14.41
CA VAL A 315 3.79 13.48 14.40
C VAL A 315 4.99 13.03 15.19
N VAL A 316 6.16 13.02 14.56
CA VAL A 316 7.44 12.69 15.20
C VAL A 316 8.41 13.84 15.04
N VAL A 317 8.95 14.30 16.16
CA VAL A 317 9.89 15.42 16.18
C VAL A 317 11.14 15.04 16.97
N THR A 318 12.31 15.39 16.44
CA THR A 318 13.52 15.40 17.26
C THR A 318 13.49 16.58 18.23
N GLY A 319 13.69 16.34 19.52
CA GLY A 319 13.70 17.38 20.54
C GLY A 319 12.88 17.01 21.78
N ASP A 320 12.10 17.97 22.25
CA ASP A 320 11.29 17.87 23.46
C ASP A 320 9.79 17.74 23.16
N GLU A 321 9.05 17.41 24.22
CA GLU A 321 7.60 17.17 24.19
C GLU A 321 6.81 18.42 23.79
N ALA A 322 7.22 19.60 24.26
CA ALA A 322 6.52 20.85 23.96
C ALA A 322 6.59 21.19 22.47
N ARG A 323 7.72 20.87 21.82
CA ARG A 323 7.87 20.98 20.37
C ARG A 323 6.91 20.05 19.63
N ALA A 324 6.83 18.79 20.04
CA ALA A 324 5.95 17.82 19.40
C ALA A 324 4.47 18.19 19.54
N ASP A 325 4.04 18.65 20.73
CA ASP A 325 2.68 19.18 20.95
C ASP A 325 2.39 20.42 20.10
N ALA A 326 3.32 21.38 20.03
CA ALA A 326 3.15 22.58 19.22
C ALA A 326 3.01 22.28 17.73
N VAL A 327 3.80 21.34 17.21
CA VAL A 327 3.68 20.89 15.82
C VAL A 327 2.37 20.14 15.59
N ALA A 328 1.98 19.22 16.48
CA ALA A 328 0.72 18.50 16.35
C ALA A 328 -0.48 19.45 16.31
N ARG A 329 -0.51 20.48 17.16
CA ARG A 329 -1.57 21.51 17.12
C ARG A 329 -1.59 22.30 15.82
N ALA A 330 -0.41 22.63 15.28
CA ALA A 330 -0.32 23.35 14.02
C ALA A 330 -0.86 22.52 12.85
N VAL A 331 -0.54 21.22 12.81
CA VAL A 331 -1.07 20.28 11.81
C VAL A 331 -2.59 20.19 11.90
N LEU A 332 -3.15 20.07 13.11
CA LEU A 332 -4.59 19.93 13.33
C LEU A 332 -5.38 21.23 13.11
N ALA A 333 -4.71 22.38 12.95
CA ALA A 333 -5.35 23.69 12.77
C ALA A 333 -5.33 24.18 11.31
N GLY A 334 -4.59 23.50 10.43
CA GLY A 334 -4.52 23.78 8.99
C GLY A 334 -5.61 23.06 8.23
#